data_AF-A0A9E3W7U9-F1
#
_entry.id   AF-A0A9E3W7U9-F1
#
_cell.length_a   1.000
_cell.length_b   1.000
_cell.length_c   1.000
_cell.angle_alpha   90.00
_cell.angle_beta   90.00
_cell.angle_gamma   90.00
#
_symmetry.space_group_name_H-M   'P 1'
#
loop_
_entity.id
_entity.type
_entity.pdbx_description
1 polymer ?
#
loop_
_entity_poly.entity_id
_entity_poly.type
_entity_poly.pdbx_seq_one_letter_code
_entity_poly.pdbx_strand_id
1 'polypeptide(L)' 'MPIQIDHIAVAVTDMDAALKFWRDTLGLTFGGVEHVAAEASDIAFLETDNAHIELVRPTTSD' A
#
# COMPACT_ATOMS: atom_id res chain seq x y z
N MET A 1 1.14 -26.30 8.93
CA MET A 1 1.59 -25.31 7.93
C MET A 1 2.26 -24.18 8.68
N PRO A 2 3.40 -23.64 8.20
CA PRO A 2 4.02 -22.49 8.84
C PRO A 2 3.14 -21.25 8.70
N ILE A 3 3.21 -20.34 9.67
CA ILE A 3 2.58 -19.01 9.59
C ILE A 3 3.39 -18.16 8.62
N GLN A 4 2.70 -17.49 7.69
CA GLN A 4 3.30 -16.59 6.70
C GLN A 4 2.73 -15.20 6.87
N ILE A 5 3.55 -14.18 6.63
CA ILE A 5 3.10 -12.79 6.57
C ILE A 5 2.29 -12.63 5.29
N ASP A 6 1.05 -12.16 5.42
CA ASP A 6 0.20 -11.83 4.29
C ASP A 6 0.65 -10.50 3.65
N HIS A 7 0.71 -9.44 4.46
CA HIS A 7 1.16 -8.13 4.02
C HIS A 7 1.79 -7.28 5.13
N ILE A 8 2.39 -6.16 4.72
CA ILE A 8 2.82 -5.09 5.61
C ILE A 8 2.14 -3.80 5.17
N ALA A 9 1.33 -3.23 6.07
CA ALA A 9 0.73 -1.91 5.87
C ALA A 9 1.71 -0.79 6.28
N VAL A 10 1.84 0.22 5.42
CA VAL A 10 2.68 1.39 5.63
C VAL A 10 1.82 2.63 5.50
N ALA A 11 1.66 3.36 6.60
CA ALA A 11 0.94 4.64 6.59
C ALA A 11 1.75 5.69 5.83
N VAL A 12 1.11 6.39 4.89
CA VAL A 12 1.73 7.44 4.07
C VAL A 12 0.84 8.69 4.05
N THR A 13 1.46 9.86 4.01
CA THR A 13 0.74 11.14 3.93
C THR A 13 0.45 11.57 2.49
N ASP A 14 1.25 11.08 1.54
CA ASP A 14 1.17 11.39 0.11
C ASP A 14 1.34 10.10 -0.70
N MET A 15 0.29 9.73 -1.43
CA MET A 15 0.26 8.49 -2.21
C MET A 15 1.20 8.56 -3.42
N ASP A 16 1.27 9.70 -4.10
CA ASP A 16 2.06 9.85 -5.31
C ASP A 16 3.57 9.81 -4.99
N ALA A 17 3.96 10.48 -3.90
CA ALA A 17 5.33 10.43 -3.41
C ALA A 17 5.73 9.02 -2.98
N ALA A 18 4.83 8.30 -2.30
CA ALA A 18 5.08 6.92 -1.89
C ALA A 18 5.20 5.99 -3.11
N LEU A 19 4.29 6.07 -4.09
CA LEU A 19 4.36 5.28 -5.31
C LEU A 19 5.64 5.56 -6.10
N LYS A 20 6.09 6.81 -6.16
CA LYS A 20 7.38 7.14 -6.80
C LYS A 20 8.56 6.42 -6.15
N PHE A 21 8.55 6.26 -4.83
CA PHE A 21 9.58 5.49 -4.14
C PHE A 21 9.42 4.00 -4.41
N TRP A 22 8.26 3.42 -4.06
CA TRP A 22 8.09 1.97 -4.09
C TRP A 22 7.98 1.37 -5.49
N ARG A 23 7.17 1.97 -6.37
CA ARG A 23 6.98 1.51 -7.75
C ARG A 23 8.14 1.96 -8.64
N ASP A 24 8.45 3.26 -8.68
CA ASP A 24 9.38 3.78 -9.69
C ASP A 24 10.85 3.62 -9.29
N THR A 25 11.18 3.73 -8.00
CA THR A 25 12.58 3.64 -7.54
C THR A 25 12.96 2.21 -7.16
N LEU A 26 12.09 1.49 -6.45
CA LEU A 26 12.35 0.10 -6.03
C LEU A 26 11.83 -0.95 -7.01
N GLY A 27 10.94 -0.58 -7.95
CA GLY A 27 10.47 -1.48 -8.99
C GLY A 27 9.36 -2.46 -8.56
N LEU A 28 8.65 -2.20 -7.46
CA LEU A 28 7.54 -3.08 -7.05
C LEU A 28 6.37 -2.96 -8.04
N THR A 29 5.73 -4.10 -8.29
CA THR A 29 4.58 -4.17 -9.19
C THR A 29 3.37 -3.51 -8.54
N PHE A 30 2.80 -2.52 -9.22
CA PHE A 30 1.63 -1.79 -8.72
C PHE A 30 0.33 -2.46 -9.15
N GLY A 31 -0.46 -2.90 -8.17
CA GLY A 31 -1.73 -3.61 -8.37
C GLY A 31 -2.94 -2.68 -8.52
N GLY A 32 -2.85 -1.44 -8.02
CA GLY A 32 -3.93 -0.45 -8.08
C GLY A 32 -4.11 0.29 -6.76
N VAL A 33 -5.05 1.24 -6.75
CA VAL A 33 -5.53 1.91 -5.54
C VAL A 33 -6.99 1.55 -5.32
N GLU A 34 -7.34 1.19 -4.09
CA GLU A 34 -8.73 1.03 -3.64
C GLU A 34 -9.09 2.13 -2.65
N HIS A 35 -10.27 2.72 -2.82
CA HIS A 35 -10.83 3.68 -1.87
C HIS A 35 -11.74 2.93 -0.88
N VAL A 36 -11.29 2.83 0.38
CA VAL A 36 -12.00 2.11 1.45
C VAL A 36 -12.68 3.12 2.37
N ALA A 37 -13.86 3.58 1.97
CA ALA A 37 -14.62 4.61 2.69
C ALA A 37 -14.95 4.23 4.15
N ALA A 38 -15.17 2.94 4.44
CA ALA A 38 -15.44 2.46 5.79
C ALA A 38 -14.26 2.65 6.75
N GLU A 39 -13.04 2.75 6.22
CA GLU A 39 -11.80 2.93 6.96
C GLU A 39 -11.21 4.34 6.74
N ALA A 40 -11.97 5.23 6.09
CA ALA A 40 -11.54 6.56 5.69
C ALA A 40 -10.14 6.56 5.04
N SER A 41 -9.82 5.58 4.21
CA SER A 41 -8.46 5.38 3.69
C SER A 41 -8.43 5.03 2.20
N ASP A 42 -7.40 5.49 1.50
CA ASP A 42 -6.99 5.01 0.18
C ASP A 42 -5.83 4.02 0.36
N ILE A 43 -5.92 2.85 -0.27
CA ILE A 43 -4.92 1.79 -0.13
C ILE A 43 -4.33 1.48 -1.51
N ALA A 44 -3.02 1.64 -1.67
CA ALA A 44 -2.30 1.17 -2.84
C ALA A 44 -1.63 -0.18 -2.58
N PHE A 45 -1.85 -1.13 -3.49
CA PHE A 45 -1.31 -2.48 -3.40
C PHE A 45 -0.04 -2.61 -4.24
N LEU A 46 1.01 -3.14 -3.63
CA LEU A 46 2.31 -3.37 -4.25
C LEU A 46 2.73 -4.82 -4.05
N GLU A 47 2.82 -5.57 -5.14
CA GLU A 47 3.03 -7.01 -5.11
C GLU A 47 4.49 -7.38 -4.85
N THR A 48 4.68 -8.48 -4.14
CA THR A 48 5.94 -9.22 -4.05
C THR A 48 5.69 -10.70 -4.36
N ASP A 49 6.71 -11.56 -4.34
CA ASP A 49 6.53 -12.97 -4.68
C ASP A 49 5.62 -13.73 -3.70
N ASN A 50 5.63 -13.38 -2.41
CA ASN A 50 5.03 -14.17 -1.33
C ASN A 50 4.17 -13.36 -0.35
N ALA A 51 4.08 -12.05 -0.54
CA ALA A 51 3.34 -11.10 0.31
C ALA A 51 3.09 -9.82 -0.50
N HIS A 52 2.44 -8.81 0.08
CA HIS A 52 2.33 -7.49 -0.54
C HIS A 52 2.57 -6.35 0.47
N ILE A 53 2.87 -5.18 -0.07
CA ILE A 53 2.93 -3.92 0.67
C ILE A 53 1.63 -3.17 0.41
N GLU A 54 0.99 -2.69 1.47
CA GLU A 54 -0.17 -1.81 1.38
C GLU A 54 0.23 -0.40 1.82
N LEU A 55 0.22 0.56 0.89
CA LEU A 55 0.40 1.96 1.24
C LEU A 55 -0.95 2.53 1.62
N VAL A 56 -1.12 2.89 2.89
CA VAL A 56 -2.39 3.36 3.44
C VAL A 56 -2.31 4.86 3.63
N ARG A 57 -3.15 5.60 2.90
CA ARG A 57 -3.27 7.04 3.02
C ARG A 57 -4.63 7.39 3.65
N PRO A 58 -4.66 8.07 4.81
CA PRO A 58 -5.90 8.63 5.34
C PRO A 58 -6.54 9.60 4.34
N THR A 59 -7.84 9.48 4.13
CA THR A 59 -8.65 10.39 3.30
C THR A 59 -9.25 11.53 4.11
N THR A 60 -9.15 11.43 5.44
CA THR A 60 -9.57 12.44 6.42
C THR A 60 -8.37 12.89 7.25
N SER A 61 -8.49 14.07 7.86
CA SER A 61 -7.41 14.73 8.63
C SER A 61 -7.53 14.57 10.15
N ASP A 62 -8.45 13.71 10.61
CA ASP A 62 -8.75 13.47 12.03
C ASP A 62 -7.82 12.45 12.69
#